data_AF-A0A1S6HY79-F1
#
_entry.id   AF-A0A1S6HY79-F1
#
_cell.length_a   1.000
_cell.length_b   1.000
_cell.length_c   1.000
_cell.angle_alpha   90.00
_cell.angle_beta   90.00
_cell.angle_gamma   90.00
#
_symmetry.space_group_name_H-M   'P 1'
#
loop_
_entity.id
_entity.type
_entity.pdbx_description
1 polymer ?
#
loop_
_entity_poly.entity_id
_entity_poly.type
_entity_poly.pdbx_seq_one_letter_code
_entity_poly.pdbx_strand_id
1 'polypeptide(L)'
;MLLLAHYGDEFKGFCVKYNLQLLKQSLVEFNSEVEFAWAAVNYVNKAHTIDLLDEIGNSTLQYFKSIQCKYGQWSYECEVRLIATKLRLMSFAGTAITDIYIGEKIPKEQRALLSGVVEHNLPHTKVHMVVANRDDYFIDIRETPKWKR
;
A
#
# COMPACT_ATOMS: atom_id res chain seq x y z
N MET A 1 0.01 -5.43 9.54
CA MET A 1 1.14 -6.32 9.16
C MET A 1 0.72 -7.62 8.48
N LEU A 2 -0.55 -8.04 8.55
CA LEU A 2 -1.08 -9.15 7.74
C LEU A 2 -0.83 -8.98 6.23
N LEU A 3 -0.78 -7.73 5.74
CA LEU A 3 -0.42 -7.41 4.36
C LEU A 3 0.95 -7.99 3.94
N LEU A 4 1.95 -8.00 4.82
CA LEU A 4 3.27 -8.60 4.53
C LEU A 4 3.22 -10.12 4.50
N ALA A 5 2.33 -10.74 5.26
CA ALA A 5 2.10 -12.18 5.18
C ALA A 5 1.43 -12.55 3.85
N HIS A 6 0.41 -11.79 3.42
CA HIS A 6 -0.33 -12.07 2.19
C HIS A 6 0.41 -11.68 0.91
N TYR A 7 1.05 -10.51 0.91
CA TYR A 7 1.63 -9.91 -0.31
C TYR A 7 3.15 -9.89 -0.32
N GLY A 8 3.79 -10.09 0.84
CA GLY A 8 5.23 -10.07 1.00
C GLY A 8 5.88 -11.46 0.97
N ASP A 9 5.25 -12.46 0.33
CA ASP A 9 5.72 -13.85 0.26
C ASP A 9 6.20 -14.35 1.64
N GLU A 10 5.30 -14.25 2.63
CA GLU A 10 5.56 -14.60 4.03
C GLU A 10 6.75 -13.85 4.66
N PHE A 11 6.74 -12.51 4.64
CA PHE A 11 7.80 -11.66 5.22
C PHE A 11 9.15 -11.70 4.47
N LYS A 12 9.16 -12.06 3.18
CA LYS A 12 10.30 -11.85 2.26
C LYS A 12 10.22 -10.51 1.51
N GLY A 13 9.21 -9.70 1.77
CA GLY A 13 9.03 -8.36 1.21
C GLY A 13 9.15 -7.25 2.26
N PHE A 14 8.90 -6.02 1.82
CA PHE A 14 8.78 -4.85 2.68
C PHE A 14 7.49 -4.09 2.36
N CYS A 15 7.00 -3.31 3.32
CA CYS A 15 5.82 -2.47 3.18
C CYS A 15 6.19 -1.00 3.41
N VAL A 16 5.65 -0.13 2.55
CA VAL A 16 5.86 1.32 2.63
C VAL A 16 4.59 1.95 3.18
N LYS A 17 4.72 2.69 4.28
CA LYS A 17 3.64 3.44 4.88
C LYS A 17 3.74 4.90 4.48
N TYR A 18 2.61 5.41 4.01
CA TYR A 18 2.47 6.78 3.56
C TYR A 18 1.64 7.61 4.52
N ASN A 19 1.99 8.88 4.66
CA ASN A 19 1.04 9.90 5.06
C ASN A 19 0.09 10.14 3.88
N LEU A 20 -1.15 9.65 4.02
CA LEU A 20 -2.13 9.69 2.94
C LEU A 20 -2.44 11.12 2.45
N GLN A 21 -2.46 12.11 3.34
CA GLN A 21 -2.74 13.50 2.97
C GLN A 21 -1.61 14.08 2.12
N LEU A 22 -0.35 13.91 2.56
CA LEU A 22 0.82 14.38 1.81
C LEU A 22 0.97 13.64 0.47
N LEU A 23 0.68 12.33 0.45
CA LEU A 23 0.69 11.55 -0.79
C LEU A 23 -0.34 12.09 -1.78
N LYS A 24 -1.58 12.30 -1.35
CA LYS A 24 -2.66 12.86 -2.19
C LYS A 24 -2.28 14.22 -2.75
N GLN A 25 -1.80 15.12 -1.89
CA GLN A 25 -1.43 16.47 -2.27
C GLN A 25 -0.30 16.47 -3.30
N SER A 26 0.81 15.76 -3.00
CA SER A 26 1.98 15.75 -3.89
C SER A 26 1.75 15.01 -5.21
N LEU A 27 0.89 13.98 -5.24
CA LEU A 27 0.49 13.34 -6.50
C LEU A 27 -0.24 14.32 -7.42
N VAL A 28 -1.16 15.14 -6.89
CA VAL A 28 -1.85 16.14 -7.70
C VAL A 28 -0.89 17.25 -8.14
N GLU A 29 -0.06 17.75 -7.23
CA GLU A 29 0.87 18.85 -7.50
C GLU A 29 1.94 18.49 -8.54
N PHE A 30 2.50 17.29 -8.48
CA PHE A 30 3.63 16.88 -9.33
C PHE A 30 3.21 16.24 -10.65
N ASN A 31 1.91 16.07 -10.89
CA ASN A 31 1.37 15.42 -12.09
C ASN A 31 0.18 16.22 -12.63
N SER A 32 0.38 17.50 -12.94
CA SER A 32 -0.67 18.49 -13.31
C SER A 32 -1.56 18.07 -14.49
N GLU A 33 -1.10 17.16 -15.33
CA GLU A 33 -1.81 16.65 -16.50
C GLU A 33 -2.57 15.35 -16.23
N VAL A 34 -2.64 14.92 -14.97
CA VAL A 34 -3.29 13.69 -14.52
C VAL A 34 -4.37 14.05 -13.52
N GLU A 35 -5.57 13.52 -13.74
CA GLU A 35 -6.65 13.62 -12.75
C GLU A 35 -6.66 12.34 -11.92
N PHE A 36 -6.84 12.50 -10.61
CA PHE A 36 -6.84 11.41 -9.66
C PHE A 36 -8.19 11.30 -8.96
N ALA A 37 -8.71 10.08 -8.85
CA ALA A 37 -9.85 9.75 -8.00
C ALA A 37 -9.42 8.74 -6.93
N TRP A 38 -10.05 8.86 -5.76
CA TRP A 38 -9.74 8.03 -4.59
C TRP A 38 -11.03 7.41 -4.08
N ALA A 39 -11.05 6.09 -3.90
CA ALA A 39 -12.21 5.38 -3.41
C ALA A 39 -11.82 4.42 -2.29
N ALA A 40 -12.47 4.56 -1.13
CA ALA A 40 -12.43 3.51 -0.12
C ALA A 40 -13.17 2.28 -0.65
N VAL A 41 -12.62 1.09 -0.42
CA VAL A 41 -13.26 -0.15 -0.83
C VAL A 41 -14.48 -0.41 0.03
N ASN A 42 -15.60 -0.71 -0.63
CA ASN A 42 -16.82 -1.19 -0.02
C ASN A 42 -16.75 -2.71 0.19
N TYR A 43 -16.78 -3.14 1.43
CA TYR A 43 -16.69 -4.55 1.79
C TYR A 43 -18.09 -5.16 1.86
N VAL A 44 -18.36 -6.12 0.97
CA VAL A 44 -19.70 -6.70 0.78
C VAL A 44 -19.66 -8.22 0.85
N ASN A 45 -20.75 -8.86 1.29
CA ASN A 45 -20.85 -10.32 1.38
C ASN A 45 -21.59 -10.97 0.20
N LYS A 46 -22.06 -10.16 -0.75
CA LYS A 46 -22.70 -10.59 -1.99
C LYS A 46 -21.98 -9.94 -3.16
N ALA A 47 -21.77 -10.70 -4.23
CA ALA A 47 -21.15 -10.17 -5.44
C ALA A 47 -21.99 -9.02 -5.99
N HIS A 48 -21.32 -7.93 -6.39
CA HIS A 48 -21.97 -6.83 -7.10
C HIS A 48 -22.34 -7.33 -8.51
N THR A 49 -23.63 -7.30 -8.83
CA THR A 49 -24.12 -7.68 -10.17
C THR A 49 -24.25 -6.43 -11.03
N ILE A 50 -23.68 -6.51 -12.23
CA ILE A 50 -23.78 -5.48 -13.27
C ILE A 50 -24.79 -6.00 -14.29
N ASP A 51 -25.85 -5.23 -14.57
CA ASP A 51 -26.79 -5.57 -15.63
C ASP A 51 -26.47 -4.71 -16.86
N LEU A 52 -25.82 -5.34 -17.84
CA LEU A 52 -25.34 -4.66 -19.04
C LEU A 52 -26.48 -4.10 -19.92
N LEU A 53 -27.71 -4.58 -19.79
CA LEU A 53 -28.85 -4.18 -20.63
C LEU A 53 -29.58 -2.94 -20.06
N ASP A 54 -29.65 -2.81 -18.73
CA ASP A 54 -30.18 -1.63 -18.04
C ASP A 54 -29.22 -0.41 -18.11
N GLU A 55 -28.02 -0.62 -18.65
CA GLU A 55 -26.87 0.28 -18.51
C GLU A 55 -26.59 1.21 -19.70
N ILE A 56 -27.41 1.18 -20.75
CA ILE A 56 -27.23 2.02 -21.97
C ILE A 56 -27.20 3.53 -21.65
N GLY A 57 -27.70 3.97 -20.48
CA GLY A 57 -27.63 5.37 -20.02
C GLY A 57 -26.80 5.66 -18.76
N ASN A 58 -26.29 4.66 -18.04
CA ASN A 58 -25.65 4.82 -16.71
C ASN A 58 -24.39 3.93 -16.48
N SER A 59 -23.92 3.25 -17.52
CA SER A 59 -22.87 2.22 -17.49
C SER A 59 -21.59 2.61 -16.73
N THR A 60 -21.16 3.87 -16.86
CA THR A 60 -19.90 4.34 -16.26
C THR A 60 -19.92 4.28 -14.73
N LEU A 61 -21.01 4.67 -14.08
CA LEU A 61 -21.08 4.72 -12.61
C LEU A 61 -21.15 3.32 -11.98
N GLN A 62 -21.86 2.39 -12.62
CA GLN A 62 -21.97 1.00 -12.13
C GLN A 62 -20.67 0.22 -12.34
N TYR A 63 -19.97 0.46 -13.45
CA TYR A 63 -18.62 -0.07 -13.65
C TYR A 63 -17.67 0.38 -12.53
N PHE A 64 -17.70 1.67 -12.16
CA PHE A 64 -16.89 2.18 -11.06
C PHE A 64 -17.25 1.58 -9.69
N LYS A 65 -18.54 1.26 -9.44
CA LYS A 65 -18.94 0.56 -8.22
C LYS A 65 -18.35 -0.85 -8.15
N SER A 66 -18.29 -1.57 -9.26
CA SER A 66 -17.73 -2.92 -9.27
C SER A 66 -16.25 -2.96 -8.83
N ILE A 67 -15.45 -1.99 -9.30
CA ILE A 67 -14.05 -1.82 -8.89
C ILE A 67 -13.90 -1.14 -7.53
N GLN A 68 -14.98 -0.90 -6.80
CA GLN A 68 -14.95 -0.43 -5.41
C GLN A 68 -15.36 -1.53 -4.44
N CYS A 69 -15.88 -2.67 -4.89
CA CYS A 69 -16.31 -3.75 -4.02
C CYS A 69 -15.18 -4.76 -3.76
N LYS A 70 -15.17 -5.34 -2.56
CA LYS A 70 -14.35 -6.51 -2.17
C LYS A 70 -15.11 -7.36 -1.17
N TYR A 71 -14.80 -8.66 -1.10
CA TYR A 71 -15.51 -9.56 -0.20
C TYR A 71 -15.22 -9.23 1.27
N GLY A 72 -16.26 -9.30 2.12
CA GLY A 72 -16.23 -8.86 3.51
C GLY A 72 -15.13 -9.47 4.39
N GLN A 73 -14.68 -10.69 4.08
CA GLN A 73 -13.58 -11.33 4.80
C GLN A 73 -12.25 -10.56 4.73
N TRP A 74 -12.08 -9.66 3.75
CA TRP A 74 -10.90 -8.81 3.57
C TRP A 74 -11.04 -7.42 4.20
N SER A 75 -12.11 -7.15 4.95
CA SER A 75 -12.39 -5.84 5.55
C SER A 75 -11.29 -5.30 6.46
N TYR A 76 -10.47 -6.18 7.03
CA TYR A 76 -9.33 -5.81 7.87
C TYR A 76 -8.21 -5.06 7.11
N GLU A 77 -8.23 -5.07 5.78
CA GLU A 77 -7.21 -4.38 4.98
C GLU A 77 -7.45 -2.86 4.88
N CYS A 78 -8.67 -2.40 5.09
CA CYS A 78 -9.05 -0.99 4.99
C CYS A 78 -8.55 -0.32 3.68
N GLU A 79 -8.72 -1.02 2.56
CA GLU A 79 -8.14 -0.68 1.25
C GLU A 79 -8.71 0.64 0.69
N VAL A 80 -7.83 1.46 0.11
CA VAL A 80 -8.17 2.65 -0.68
C VAL A 80 -7.58 2.48 -2.08
N ARG A 81 -8.42 2.63 -3.10
CA ARG A 81 -8.04 2.55 -4.52
C ARG A 81 -7.78 3.94 -5.08
N LEU A 82 -6.68 4.09 -5.80
CA LEU A 82 -6.32 5.27 -6.58
C LEU A 82 -6.59 4.98 -8.06
N ILE A 83 -7.32 5.86 -8.72
CA ILE A 83 -7.60 5.82 -10.15
C ILE A 83 -6.98 7.06 -10.77
N ALA A 84 -6.28 6.90 -11.90
CA ALA A 84 -5.64 7.99 -12.63
C ALA A 84 -6.07 7.97 -14.09
N THR A 85 -6.19 9.14 -14.72
CA THR A 85 -6.56 9.25 -16.15
C THR A 85 -5.44 8.85 -17.12
N LYS A 86 -4.21 8.66 -16.61
CA LYS A 86 -3.04 8.29 -17.42
C LYS A 86 -2.24 7.16 -16.78
N LEU A 87 -1.75 6.23 -17.61
CA LEU A 87 -0.88 5.13 -17.21
C LEU A 87 0.58 5.50 -17.44
N ARG A 88 1.27 5.95 -16.38
CA ARG A 88 2.70 6.28 -16.41
C ARG A 88 3.30 6.24 -15.00
N LEU A 89 4.61 6.41 -14.91
CA LEU A 89 5.27 6.66 -13.64
C LEU A 89 4.84 8.03 -13.09
N MET A 90 4.26 8.04 -11.90
CA MET A 90 3.79 9.26 -11.23
C MET A 90 4.78 9.68 -10.14
N SER A 91 5.06 10.98 -10.07
CA SER A 91 5.92 11.54 -9.04
C SER A 91 5.12 11.91 -7.79
N PHE A 92 5.72 11.77 -6.61
CA PHE A 92 5.15 12.21 -5.34
C PHE A 92 6.28 12.64 -4.39
N ALA A 93 5.93 13.33 -3.31
CA ALA A 93 6.93 13.82 -2.37
C ALA A 93 7.50 12.66 -1.54
N GLY A 94 8.82 12.53 -1.48
CA GLY A 94 9.48 11.51 -0.64
C GLY A 94 9.12 11.63 0.84
N THR A 95 8.81 12.84 1.31
CA THR A 95 8.30 13.12 2.67
C THR A 95 6.93 12.50 2.96
N ALA A 96 6.19 12.07 1.93
CA ALA A 96 4.97 11.30 2.13
C ALA A 96 5.26 9.90 2.69
N ILE A 97 6.48 9.37 2.56
CA ILE A 97 6.86 8.07 3.14
C ILE A 97 7.27 8.27 4.61
N THR A 98 6.47 7.74 5.54
CA THR A 98 6.70 7.91 6.99
C THR A 98 7.45 6.74 7.60
N ASP A 99 7.14 5.52 7.17
CA ASP A 99 7.71 4.30 7.73
C ASP A 99 7.91 3.25 6.63
N ILE A 100 8.94 2.43 6.78
CA ILE A 100 9.18 1.23 5.98
C ILE A 100 9.30 0.03 6.92
N TYR A 101 8.55 -1.02 6.62
CA TYR A 101 8.49 -2.26 7.39
C TYR A 101 9.16 -3.38 6.60
N ILE A 102 10.29 -3.88 7.06
CA ILE A 102 11.10 -4.91 6.41
C ILE A 102 10.80 -6.27 7.03
N GLY A 103 10.40 -7.24 6.21
CA GLY A 103 10.16 -8.61 6.67
C GLY A 103 11.44 -9.34 7.09
N GLU A 104 11.34 -10.17 8.13
CA GLU A 104 12.47 -10.92 8.69
C GLU A 104 13.10 -11.95 7.74
N LYS A 105 12.37 -12.43 6.73
CA LYS A 105 12.86 -13.45 5.79
C LYS A 105 13.63 -12.84 4.62
N ILE A 106 13.69 -11.51 4.49
CA ILE A 106 14.59 -10.86 3.51
C ILE A 106 16.06 -11.17 3.89
N PRO A 107 16.92 -11.62 2.95
CA PRO A 107 18.34 -11.87 3.22
C PRO A 107 19.06 -10.67 3.86
N LYS A 108 19.97 -10.93 4.81
CA LYS A 108 20.64 -9.88 5.61
C LYS A 108 21.32 -8.81 4.76
N GLU A 109 21.98 -9.19 3.66
CA GLU A 109 22.63 -8.27 2.73
C GLU A 109 21.63 -7.35 2.02
N GLN A 110 20.50 -7.89 1.56
CA GLN A 110 19.44 -7.11 0.95
C GLN A 110 18.78 -6.17 1.95
N ARG A 111 18.60 -6.59 3.21
CA ARG A 111 18.12 -5.71 4.27
C ARG A 111 19.08 -4.55 4.52
N ALA A 112 20.38 -4.82 4.60
CA ALA A 112 21.40 -3.79 4.79
C ALA A 112 21.42 -2.80 3.62
N LEU A 113 21.32 -3.30 2.37
CA LEU A 113 21.20 -2.46 1.18
C LEU A 113 19.95 -1.58 1.24
N LEU A 114 18.78 -2.16 1.52
CA LEU A 114 17.51 -1.43 1.62
C LEU A 114 17.59 -0.35 2.72
N SER A 115 18.08 -0.69 3.91
CA SER A 115 18.31 0.28 4.98
C SER A 115 19.23 1.42 4.53
N GLY A 116 20.33 1.11 3.85
CA GLY A 116 21.25 2.13 3.34
C GLY A 116 20.62 3.06 2.29
N VAL A 117 19.79 2.52 1.41
CA VAL A 117 19.04 3.31 0.41
C VAL A 117 18.04 4.24 1.10
N VAL A 118 17.31 3.73 2.09
CA VAL A 118 16.33 4.53 2.85
C VAL A 118 17.01 5.63 3.66
N GLU A 119 18.08 5.31 4.39
CA GLU A 119 18.84 6.30 5.17
C GLU A 119 19.38 7.44 4.29
N HIS A 120 19.83 7.12 3.08
CA HIS A 120 20.38 8.12 2.16
C HIS A 120 19.31 8.98 1.48
N ASN A 121 18.23 8.36 0.98
CA ASN A 121 17.25 9.05 0.13
C ASN A 121 16.02 9.54 0.90
N LEU A 122 15.74 8.95 2.06
CA LEU A 122 14.53 9.18 2.86
C LEU A 122 14.91 9.34 4.35
N PRO A 123 15.71 10.37 4.71
CA PRO A 123 16.30 10.50 6.06
C PRO A 123 15.26 10.69 7.18
N HIS A 124 14.02 11.02 6.84
CA HIS A 124 12.92 11.21 7.80
C HIS A 124 12.07 9.94 8.00
N THR A 125 12.31 8.89 7.20
CA THR A 125 11.52 7.66 7.23
C THR A 125 12.04 6.72 8.30
N LYS A 126 11.14 6.18 9.12
CA LYS A 126 11.48 5.18 10.15
C LYS A 126 11.55 3.79 9.52
N VAL A 127 12.54 2.99 9.89
CA VAL A 127 12.68 1.62 9.40
C VAL A 127 12.42 0.63 10.53
N HIS A 128 11.47 -0.25 10.31
CA HIS A 128 11.03 -1.29 11.25
C HIS A 128 11.33 -2.67 10.70
N MET A 129 11.67 -3.60 11.58
CA MET A 129 11.68 -5.03 11.28
C MET A 129 10.36 -5.66 11.69
N VAL A 130 9.84 -6.53 10.84
CA VAL A 130 8.63 -7.32 11.09
C VAL A 130 9.02 -8.78 11.23
N VAL A 131 8.74 -9.34 12.41
CA VAL A 131 9.16 -10.68 12.82
C VAL A 131 7.91 -11.49 13.15
N ALA A 132 7.79 -12.70 12.61
CA ALA A 132 6.74 -13.62 13.02
C ALA A 132 7.19 -14.33 14.30
N ASN A 133 6.44 -14.16 15.39
CA ASN A 133 6.67 -14.95 16.59
C ASN A 133 6.09 -16.35 16.39
N ARG A 134 6.95 -17.36 16.60
CA ARG A 134 6.61 -18.77 16.36
C ARG A 134 5.85 -19.40 17.53
N ASP A 135 5.90 -18.77 18.70
CA ASP A 135 5.35 -19.34 19.93
C ASP A 135 3.89 -18.95 20.16
N ASP A 136 3.46 -17.79 19.63
CA ASP A 136 2.14 -17.22 19.89
C ASP A 136 1.38 -16.75 18.63
N TYR A 137 1.93 -17.03 17.43
CA TYR A 137 1.38 -16.64 16.13
C TYR A 137 1.17 -15.11 15.96
N PHE A 138 1.76 -14.28 16.83
CA PHE A 138 1.72 -12.84 16.69
C PHE A 138 2.84 -12.31 15.79
N ILE A 139 2.64 -11.09 15.29
CA ILE A 139 3.64 -10.37 14.49
C ILE A 139 4.22 -9.24 15.35
N ASP A 140 5.52 -9.31 15.58
CA ASP A 140 6.28 -8.28 16.28
C ASP A 140 6.77 -7.22 15.31
N ILE A 141 6.75 -5.96 15.76
CA ILE A 141 7.38 -4.83 15.08
C ILE A 141 8.51 -4.35 15.98
N ARG A 142 9.73 -4.35 15.46
CA ARG A 142 10.94 -3.94 16.19
C ARG A 142 11.61 -2.79 15.46
N GLU A 143 12.16 -1.83 16.18
CA GLU A 143 13.03 -0.85 15.54
C GLU A 143 14.28 -1.54 14.98
N THR A 144 14.72 -1.13 13.79
CA THR A 144 15.95 -1.69 13.23
C THR A 144 17.14 -1.33 14.13
N PRO A 145 17.97 -2.31 14.54
CA PRO A 145 19.22 -1.97 15.20
C PRO A 145 20.09 -1.19 14.21
N LYS A 146 20.72 -0.10 14.68
CA LYS A 146 21.70 0.63 13.88
C LYS A 146 22.82 -0.35 13.50
N TRP A 147 22.86 -0.77 12.24
CA TRP A 147 23.92 -1.62 11.73
C TRP A 147 25.19 -0.77 11.71
N LYS A 148 26.05 -0.92 12.73
CA LYS A 148 27.39 -0.32 12.71
C LYS A 148 28.12 -0.88 11.49
N ARG A 149 28.47 0.01 10.56
CA ARG A 149 29.42 -0.29 9.49
C ARG A 149 30.77 -0.66 10.08
#